data_AF-A0A379S7M8-F1
#
_entry.id   AF-A0A379S7M8-F1
#
_cell.length_a   1.000
_cell.length_b   1.000
_cell.length_c   1.000
_cell.angle_alpha   90.00
_cell.angle_beta   90.00
_cell.angle_gamma   90.00
#
_symmetry.space_group_name_H-M   'P 1'
#
loop_
_entity.id
_entity.type
_entity.pdbx_description
1 polymer ?
#
loop_
_entity_poly.entity_id
_entity_poly.type
_entity_poly.pdbx_seq_one_letter_code
_entity_poly.pdbx_strand_id
1 'polypeptide(L)'
;MLNMVSDQKFPSCPAVDQEVELIKSEVRSVLKKVFELGNGDVARGTVLAFEAGVLDVPFAPAACNAGKILPVRDNTGAIRVLEAGAVPLPQDILALHHDYVAERAHVEGRKPSFQMVVDDINAVSHSKLIGRP
;
A
#
# COMPACT_ATOMS: atom_id res chain seq x y z
N MET A 1 23.26 -17.92 -6.82
CA MET A 1 22.78 -17.28 -5.58
C MET A 1 21.88 -18.22 -4.77
N LEU A 2 20.76 -18.71 -5.31
CA LEU A 2 19.82 -19.57 -4.57
C LEU A 2 20.48 -20.80 -3.91
N ASN A 3 21.30 -21.55 -4.64
CA ASN A 3 22.03 -22.71 -4.08
C ASN A 3 23.07 -22.33 -3.02
N MET A 4 23.55 -21.08 -2.98
CA MET A 4 24.55 -20.64 -2.01
C MET A 4 23.92 -20.24 -0.66
N VAL A 5 22.62 -19.99 -0.63
CA VAL A 5 21.90 -19.48 0.56
C VAL A 5 20.81 -20.43 1.04
N SER A 6 20.75 -21.65 0.53
CA SER A 6 19.67 -22.63 0.81
C SER A 6 19.53 -22.99 2.29
N ASP A 7 20.64 -22.99 3.04
CA ASP A 7 20.65 -23.33 4.46
C ASP A 7 20.42 -22.10 5.37
N GLN A 8 20.37 -20.90 4.80
CA GLN A 8 20.14 -19.67 5.56
C GLN A 8 18.65 -19.50 5.84
N LYS A 9 18.28 -19.51 7.12
CA LYS A 9 16.92 -19.21 7.56
C LYS A 9 16.80 -17.73 7.88
N PHE A 10 15.65 -17.14 7.58
CA PHE A 10 15.35 -15.79 8.02
C PHE A 10 15.23 -15.76 9.55
N PRO A 11 16.01 -14.94 10.26
CA PRO A 11 15.94 -14.87 11.71
C PRO A 11 14.63 -14.22 12.16
N SER A 12 14.22 -14.46 13.42
CA SER A 12 13.13 -13.67 14.01
C SER A 12 13.50 -12.19 13.99
N CYS A 13 12.57 -11.36 13.51
CA CYS A 13 12.77 -9.94 13.32
C CYS A 13 11.49 -9.20 13.74
N PRO A 14 11.49 -8.51 14.88
CA PRO A 14 10.31 -7.80 15.38
C PRO A 14 9.72 -6.80 14.39
N ALA A 15 10.57 -6.15 13.59
CA ALA A 15 10.12 -5.22 12.54
C ALA A 15 9.33 -5.94 11.44
N VAL A 16 9.73 -7.16 11.06
CA VAL A 16 8.97 -7.98 10.10
C VAL A 16 7.66 -8.44 10.72
N ASP A 17 7.66 -8.85 11.98
CA ASP A 17 6.45 -9.29 12.67
C ASP A 17 5.41 -8.15 12.76
N GLN A 18 5.86 -6.92 13.05
CA GLN A 18 5.02 -5.73 13.06
C GLN A 18 4.43 -5.43 11.67
N GLU A 19 5.26 -5.44 10.63
CA GLU A 19 4.80 -5.19 9.26
C GLU A 19 3.81 -6.28 8.78
N VAL A 20 4.03 -7.54 9.17
CA VAL A 20 3.12 -8.66 8.89
C VAL A 20 1.75 -8.43 9.53
N GLU A 21 1.69 -7.99 10.79
CA GLU A 21 0.41 -7.73 11.45
C GLU A 21 -0.31 -6.50 10.89
N LEU A 22 0.44 -5.46 10.50
CA LEU A 22 -0.11 -4.30 9.78
C LEU A 22 -0.79 -4.74 8.48
N ILE A 23 -0.07 -5.46 7.61
CA ILE A 23 -0.58 -5.96 6.33
C ILE A 23 -1.80 -6.87 6.53
N LYS A 24 -1.75 -7.78 7.52
CA LYS A 24 -2.90 -8.64 7.82
C LYS A 24 -4.13 -7.84 8.22
N SER A 25 -3.97 -6.78 9.01
CA SER A 25 -5.08 -5.94 9.44
C SER A 25 -5.72 -5.17 8.27
N GLU A 26 -4.90 -4.62 7.37
CA GLU A 26 -5.35 -3.98 6.12
C GLU A 26 -6.15 -4.97 5.26
N VAL A 27 -5.55 -6.12 4.96
CA VAL A 27 -6.17 -7.16 4.11
C VAL A 27 -7.47 -7.68 4.72
N ARG A 28 -7.50 -7.93 6.04
CA ARG A 28 -8.73 -8.36 6.72
C ARG A 28 -9.83 -7.31 6.61
N SER A 29 -9.50 -6.02 6.71
CA SER A 29 -10.48 -4.93 6.62
C SER A 29 -11.10 -4.84 5.22
N VAL A 30 -10.27 -4.94 4.19
CA VAL A 30 -10.71 -4.99 2.78
C VAL A 30 -11.56 -6.23 2.52
N LEU A 31 -11.06 -7.43 2.86
CA LEU A 31 -11.78 -8.67 2.60
C LEU A 31 -13.10 -8.76 3.38
N LYS A 32 -13.13 -8.30 4.63
CA LYS A 32 -14.38 -8.20 5.40
C LYS A 32 -15.42 -7.40 4.62
N LYS A 33 -15.04 -6.26 4.04
CA LYS A 33 -15.97 -5.44 3.27
C LYS A 33 -16.40 -6.11 1.95
N VAL A 34 -15.49 -6.79 1.27
CA VAL A 34 -15.80 -7.60 0.08
C VAL A 34 -16.85 -8.67 0.40
N PHE A 35 -16.68 -9.42 1.50
CA PHE A 35 -17.65 -10.44 1.93
C PHE A 35 -18.99 -9.82 2.36
N GLU A 36 -18.98 -8.66 3.04
CA GLU A 36 -20.21 -7.93 3.39
C GLU A 36 -21.00 -7.54 2.14
N LEU A 37 -20.35 -6.95 1.12
CA LEU A 37 -21.00 -6.55 -0.13
C LEU A 37 -21.57 -7.76 -0.89
N GLY A 38 -20.85 -8.88 -0.86
CA GLY A 38 -21.25 -10.12 -1.51
C GLY A 38 -22.28 -10.95 -0.74
N ASN A 39 -22.68 -10.55 0.48
CA ASN A 39 -23.46 -11.37 1.40
C ASN A 39 -22.87 -12.79 1.58
N GLY A 40 -21.55 -12.86 1.74
CA GLY A 40 -20.79 -14.12 1.87
C GLY A 40 -20.25 -14.70 0.55
N ASP A 41 -20.75 -14.27 -0.61
CA ASP A 41 -20.20 -14.68 -1.92
C ASP A 41 -19.02 -13.77 -2.31
N VAL A 42 -17.81 -14.32 -2.33
CA VAL A 42 -16.59 -13.56 -2.65
C VAL A 42 -16.53 -13.09 -4.11
N ALA A 43 -17.08 -13.85 -5.06
CA ALA A 43 -17.04 -13.49 -6.47
C ALA A 43 -17.97 -12.30 -6.74
N ARG A 44 -19.21 -12.39 -6.24
CA ARG A 44 -20.16 -11.26 -6.26
C ARG A 44 -19.62 -10.07 -5.48
N GLY A 45 -19.08 -10.30 -4.29
CA GLY A 45 -18.48 -9.27 -3.45
C GLY A 45 -17.34 -8.53 -4.14
N THR A 46 -16.52 -9.23 -4.93
CA THR A 46 -15.42 -8.64 -5.69
C THR A 46 -15.93 -7.67 -6.74
N VAL A 47 -16.95 -8.05 -7.52
CA VAL A 47 -17.56 -7.16 -8.53
C VAL A 47 -18.09 -5.88 -7.87
N LEU A 48 -18.90 -6.04 -6.81
CA LEU A 48 -19.47 -4.90 -6.07
C LEU A 48 -18.40 -4.04 -5.38
N ALA A 49 -17.29 -4.66 -4.95
CA ALA A 49 -16.21 -3.94 -4.31
C ALA A 49 -15.44 -3.04 -5.28
N PHE A 50 -15.24 -3.45 -6.53
CA PHE A 50 -14.70 -2.56 -7.57
C PHE A 50 -15.68 -1.42 -7.89
N GLU A 51 -16.97 -1.71 -8.05
CA GLU A 51 -18.00 -0.68 -8.27
C GLU A 51 -18.04 0.36 -7.15
N ALA A 52 -17.85 -0.07 -5.90
CA ALA A 52 -17.83 0.80 -4.72
C ALA A 52 -16.45 1.45 -4.42
N GLY A 53 -15.38 1.06 -5.13
CA GLY A 53 -14.01 1.49 -4.86
C GLY A 53 -13.38 0.91 -3.58
N VAL A 54 -13.98 -0.15 -3.01
CA VAL A 54 -13.43 -0.91 -1.88
C VAL A 54 -12.19 -1.70 -2.31
N LEU A 55 -12.24 -2.24 -3.53
CA LEU A 55 -11.06 -2.72 -4.24
C LEU A 55 -10.68 -1.67 -5.26
N ASP A 56 -9.44 -1.21 -5.19
CA ASP A 56 -8.91 -0.19 -6.09
C ASP A 56 -7.43 -0.50 -6.35
N VAL A 57 -7.06 -0.49 -7.63
CA VAL A 57 -5.72 -0.86 -8.10
C VAL A 57 -5.05 0.37 -8.68
N PRO A 58 -3.92 0.84 -8.11
CA PRO A 58 -3.21 2.00 -8.61
C PRO A 58 -2.88 1.87 -10.11
N PHE A 59 -3.19 2.92 -10.88
CA PHE A 59 -2.85 3.03 -12.31
C PHE A 59 -3.47 1.96 -13.23
N ALA A 60 -4.46 1.20 -12.75
CA ALA A 60 -5.15 0.24 -13.61
C ALA A 60 -5.95 0.96 -14.71
N PRO A 61 -5.87 0.51 -15.98
CA PRO A 61 -6.58 1.15 -17.10
C PRO A 61 -8.06 0.75 -17.18
N ALA A 62 -8.51 -0.17 -16.32
CA ALA A 62 -9.87 -0.72 -16.38
C ALA A 62 -10.91 0.33 -15.95
N ALA A 63 -11.97 0.50 -16.75
CA ALA A 63 -13.03 1.47 -16.47
C ALA A 63 -13.82 1.20 -15.18
N CYS A 64 -13.83 -0.05 -14.70
CA CYS A 64 -14.45 -0.41 -13.43
C CYS A 64 -13.58 -0.08 -12.21
N ASN A 65 -12.32 0.32 -12.40
CA ASN A 65 -11.42 0.68 -11.31
C ASN A 65 -11.64 2.15 -10.92
N ALA A 66 -11.82 2.43 -9.62
CA ALA A 66 -12.07 3.79 -9.17
C ALA A 66 -10.87 4.73 -9.36
N GLY A 67 -9.64 4.22 -9.22
CA GLY A 67 -8.40 4.96 -9.46
C GLY A 67 -8.15 6.07 -8.43
N LYS A 68 -8.65 5.91 -7.21
CA LYS A 68 -8.59 6.90 -6.12
C LYS A 68 -7.56 6.54 -5.05
N ILE A 69 -7.18 5.27 -4.91
CA ILE A 69 -6.06 4.91 -4.04
C ILE A 69 -4.74 5.37 -4.66
N LEU A 70 -3.93 6.10 -3.88
CA LEU A 70 -2.61 6.57 -4.30
C LEU A 70 -1.53 5.97 -3.39
N PRO A 71 -0.64 5.11 -3.93
CA PRO A 71 0.51 4.60 -3.20
C PRO A 71 1.68 5.58 -3.25
N VAL A 72 2.51 5.61 -2.21
CA VAL A 72 3.77 6.36 -2.18
C VAL A 72 4.77 5.61 -1.32
N ARG A 73 6.08 5.76 -1.56
CA ARG A 73 7.08 5.19 -0.65
C ARG A 73 7.25 6.03 0.61
N ASP A 74 7.46 5.38 1.74
CA ASP A 74 7.95 6.04 2.96
C ASP A 74 9.45 6.32 2.91
N ASN A 75 10.00 6.79 4.03
CA ASN A 75 11.40 7.19 4.14
C ASN A 75 12.37 6.01 3.99
N THR A 76 11.91 4.79 4.30
CA THR A 76 12.68 3.53 4.19
C THR A 76 12.50 2.85 2.84
N GLY A 77 11.50 3.28 2.06
CA GLY A 77 11.21 2.78 0.71
C GLY A 77 10.05 1.78 0.66
N ALA A 78 9.41 1.46 1.78
CA ALA A 78 8.21 0.64 1.79
C ALA A 78 7.02 1.41 1.19
N ILE A 79 6.13 0.70 0.49
CA ILE A 79 4.95 1.32 -0.13
C ILE A 79 3.88 1.53 0.95
N ARG A 80 3.41 2.76 1.06
CA ARG A 80 2.38 3.24 1.98
C ARG A 80 1.22 3.88 1.21
N VAL A 81 0.15 4.20 1.93
CA VAL A 81 -1.06 4.81 1.38
C VAL A 81 -1.02 6.33 1.59
N LEU A 82 -0.91 7.09 0.50
CA LEU A 82 -1.03 8.55 0.51
C LEU A 82 -2.52 8.95 0.59
N GLU A 83 -3.32 8.41 -0.34
CA GLU A 83 -4.77 8.58 -0.38
C GLU A 83 -5.42 7.20 -0.44
N ALA A 84 -6.41 6.94 0.42
CA ALA A 84 -7.07 5.64 0.48
C ALA A 84 -8.29 5.52 -0.45
N GLY A 85 -8.83 6.64 -0.94
CA GLY A 85 -10.10 6.64 -1.67
C GLY A 85 -11.23 6.02 -0.83
N ALA A 86 -11.88 4.98 -1.37
CA ALA A 86 -12.92 4.22 -0.68
C ALA A 86 -12.44 2.88 -0.09
N VAL A 87 -11.12 2.61 -0.15
CA VAL A 87 -10.54 1.40 0.44
C VAL A 87 -10.72 1.46 1.96
N PRO A 88 -11.36 0.44 2.59
CA PRO A 88 -11.83 0.52 3.98
C PRO A 88 -10.71 0.22 4.98
N LEU A 89 -9.64 1.01 4.96
CA LEU A 89 -8.57 0.91 5.94
C LEU A 89 -9.02 1.45 7.30
N PRO A 90 -8.69 0.78 8.41
CA PRO A 90 -8.91 1.32 9.75
C PRO A 90 -8.25 2.69 9.93
N GLN A 91 -8.89 3.59 10.67
CA GLN A 91 -8.43 4.99 10.80
C GLN A 91 -7.06 5.09 11.47
N ASP A 92 -6.79 4.26 12.46
CA ASP A 92 -5.50 4.13 13.14
C ASP A 92 -4.40 3.64 12.19
N ILE A 93 -4.72 2.70 11.30
CA ILE A 93 -3.79 2.22 10.26
C ILE A 93 -3.53 3.29 9.22
N LEU A 94 -4.56 3.99 8.74
CA LEU A 94 -4.38 5.08 7.79
C LEU A 94 -3.54 6.22 8.37
N ALA A 95 -3.76 6.56 9.65
CA ALA A 95 -2.91 7.51 10.37
C ALA A 95 -1.45 7.04 10.43
N LEU A 96 -1.20 5.76 10.68
CA LEU A 96 0.15 5.20 10.68
C LEU A 96 0.82 5.31 9.30
N HIS A 97 0.10 5.06 8.20
CA HIS A 97 0.62 5.32 6.84
C HIS A 97 1.00 6.79 6.66
N HIS A 98 0.15 7.70 7.12
CA HIS A 98 0.41 9.15 7.03
C HIS A 98 1.62 9.56 7.86
N ASP A 99 1.85 8.94 9.02
CA ASP A 99 3.04 9.19 9.84
C ASP A 99 4.33 8.74 9.11
N TYR A 100 4.34 7.55 8.50
CA TYR A 100 5.49 7.07 7.71
C TYR A 100 5.80 7.98 6.51
N VAL A 101 4.77 8.48 5.83
CA VAL A 101 4.93 9.42 4.72
C VAL A 101 5.37 10.80 5.21
N ALA A 102 4.87 11.25 6.37
CA ALA A 102 5.28 12.51 6.99
C ALA A 102 6.76 12.50 7.39
N GLU A 103 7.29 11.37 7.86
CA GLU A 103 8.72 11.21 8.13
C GLU A 103 9.56 11.45 6.86
N ARG A 104 9.18 10.84 5.73
CA ARG A 104 9.85 11.08 4.43
C ARG A 104 9.80 12.55 4.05
N ALA A 105 8.63 13.15 4.16
CA ALA A 105 8.38 14.54 3.79
C ALA A 105 9.23 15.51 4.62
N HIS A 106 9.36 15.24 5.92
CA HIS A 106 10.24 15.99 6.82
C HIS A 106 11.70 15.89 6.38
N VAL A 107 12.20 14.68 6.09
CA VAL A 107 13.58 14.45 5.61
C VAL A 107 13.86 15.13 4.27
N GLU A 108 12.88 15.18 3.37
CA GLU A 108 13.01 15.79 2.05
C GLU A 108 12.73 17.30 2.03
N GLY A 109 12.32 17.90 3.16
CA GLY A 109 12.01 19.33 3.22
C GLY A 109 10.83 19.76 2.34
N ARG A 110 9.88 18.87 2.05
CA ARG A 110 8.69 19.13 1.23
C ARG A 110 7.44 18.49 1.84
N LYS A 111 6.25 18.84 1.33
CA LYS A 111 4.98 18.24 1.80
C LYS A 111 4.72 16.89 1.12
N PRO A 112 4.05 15.93 1.79
CA PRO A 112 3.46 14.77 1.11
C PRO A 112 2.61 15.24 -0.07
N SER A 113 2.83 14.68 -1.26
CA SER A 113 2.16 15.13 -2.47
C SER A 113 2.19 14.07 -3.56
N PHE A 114 1.31 14.22 -4.55
CA PHE A 114 1.32 13.40 -5.76
C PHE A 114 2.66 13.44 -6.52
N GLN A 115 3.42 14.54 -6.40
CA GLN A 115 4.76 14.60 -7.00
C GLN A 115 5.70 13.51 -6.46
N MET A 116 5.62 13.15 -5.17
CA MET A 116 6.39 12.03 -4.62
C MET A 116 6.07 10.70 -5.31
N VAL A 117 4.81 10.50 -5.69
CA VAL A 117 4.36 9.30 -6.43
C VAL A 117 4.99 9.27 -7.82
N VAL A 118 4.97 10.39 -8.52
CA VAL A 118 5.63 10.54 -9.84
C VAL A 118 7.13 10.29 -9.75
N ASP A 119 7.78 10.82 -8.70
CA ASP A 119 9.21 10.63 -8.49
C ASP A 119 9.54 9.15 -8.22
N ASP A 120 8.72 8.45 -7.42
CA ASP A 120 8.91 7.03 -7.11
C ASP A 120 8.72 6.12 -8.34
N ILE A 121 7.78 6.45 -9.23
CA ILE A 121 7.59 5.75 -10.51
C ILE A 121 8.86 5.85 -11.36
N ASN A 122 9.49 7.04 -11.39
CA ASN A 122 10.68 7.29 -12.19
C ASN A 122 11.98 6.82 -11.51
N ALA A 123 12.00 6.65 -10.19
CA ALA A 123 13.23 6.42 -9.40
C ALA A 123 14.05 5.21 -9.91
N VAL A 124 13.40 4.11 -10.25
CA VAL A 124 14.08 2.87 -10.68
C VAL A 124 14.81 3.07 -12.01
N SER A 125 14.24 3.85 -12.93
CA SER A 125 14.92 4.20 -14.19
C SER A 125 16.20 5.02 -13.96
N HIS A 126 16.31 5.68 -12.81
CA HIS A 126 17.48 6.42 -12.35
C HIS A 126 18.35 5.61 -11.36
N SER A 127 18.17 4.28 -11.30
CA SER A 127 18.89 3.38 -10.39
C SER A 127 18.73 3.73 -8.90
N LYS A 128 17.58 4.26 -8.50
CA LYS A 128 17.21 4.56 -7.11
C LYS A 128 15.92 3.84 -6.74
N LEU A 129 15.77 3.50 -5.46
CA LEU A 129 14.52 2.92 -4.94
C LEU A 129 13.46 4.00 -4.65
N ILE A 130 13.89 5.10 -4.03
CA ILE A 130 13.02 6.21 -3.60
C ILE A 130 13.30 7.42 -4.51
N GLY A 131 12.23 8.06 -4.99
CA GLY A 131 12.29 9.30 -5.76
C GLY A 131 12.59 10.51 -4.87
N ARG A 132 13.84 10.63 -4.43
CA ARG A 132 14.32 11.82 -3.70
C ARG A 132 14.45 13.01 -4.67
N PRO A 133 14.24 14.26 -4.20
CA PRO A 133 14.50 15.47 -4.99
C PRO A 133 15.95 15.57 -5.51
#